data_AF-A0A699IYS6-F1
#
_entry.id   AF-A0A699IYS6-F1
#
_cell.length_a   1.000
_cell.length_b   1.000
_cell.length_c   1.000
_cell.angle_alpha   90.00
_cell.angle_beta   90.00
_cell.angle_gamma   90.00
#
_symmetry.space_group_name_H-M   'P 1'
#
loop_
_entity.id
_entity.type
_entity.pdbx_description
1 polymer ?
#
loop_
_entity_poly.entity_id
_entity_poly.type
_entity_poly.pdbx_seq_one_letter_code
_entity_poly.pdbx_strand_id
1 'polypeptide(L)'
;REGSAVPRILWKNLNGDATEAFSSRVAQGVSSQIEVISASDAESMWNIHASIIKDAVIDSLGVAIGTSTILTARRESWWLCEDVQSKVAVKQARF
;
A
#
# COMPACT_ATOMS: atom_id res chain seq x y z
N ARG A 1 -22.89 3.43 12.54
CA ARG A 1 -21.77 4.25 12.01
C ARG A 1 -20.65 3.28 11.69
N GLU A 2 -20.62 2.83 10.44
CA GLU A 2 -19.73 1.78 9.97
C GLU A 2 -18.31 2.35 9.94
N GLY A 3 -17.51 1.98 10.95
CA GLY A 3 -16.13 2.43 11.05
C GLY A 3 -15.35 1.80 9.90
N SER A 4 -14.91 2.63 8.95
CA SER A 4 -13.96 2.23 7.91
C SER A 4 -12.78 1.53 8.58
N ALA A 5 -12.73 0.21 8.48
CA ALA A 5 -11.63 -0.59 8.99
C ALA A 5 -10.42 -0.25 8.11
N VAL A 6 -9.50 0.55 8.65
CA VAL A 6 -8.26 0.88 7.94
C VAL A 6 -7.51 -0.43 7.71
N PRO A 7 -7.28 -0.85 6.45
CA PRO A 7 -6.60 -2.11 6.16
C PRO A 7 -5.19 -2.06 6.77
N ARG A 8 -4.85 -3.08 7.55
CA ARG A 8 -3.50 -3.25 8.12
C ARG A 8 -2.80 -4.41 7.44
N ILE A 9 -1.60 -4.15 6.94
CA ILE A 9 -0.68 -5.18 6.43
C ILE A 9 -0.17 -5.97 7.64
N LEU A 10 -0.44 -7.27 7.68
CA LEU A 10 0.09 -8.16 8.69
C LEU A 10 1.50 -8.58 8.28
N TRP A 11 2.49 -7.75 8.63
CA TRP A 11 3.90 -7.98 8.28
C TRP A 11 4.43 -9.36 8.71
N LYS A 12 3.87 -9.94 9.79
CA LYS A 12 4.18 -11.30 10.25
C LYS A 12 3.85 -12.43 9.24
N ASN A 13 3.02 -12.14 8.24
CA ASN A 13 2.61 -13.09 7.19
C ASN A 13 3.44 -12.95 5.91
N LEU A 14 4.43 -12.04 5.86
CA LEU A 14 5.38 -11.94 4.76
C LEU A 14 6.41 -13.07 4.86
N ASN A 15 6.04 -14.23 4.33
CA ASN A 15 6.98 -15.32 4.03
C ASN A 15 7.41 -15.26 2.56
N GLY A 16 8.30 -16.18 2.15
CA GLY A 16 8.80 -16.24 0.78
C GLY A 16 7.67 -16.33 -0.25
N ASP A 17 6.74 -17.27 -0.04
CA ASP A 17 5.62 -17.52 -0.95
C ASP A 17 4.69 -16.31 -1.08
N ALA A 18 4.36 -15.65 0.03
CA ALA A 18 3.52 -14.45 0.04
C ALA A 18 4.20 -13.27 -0.65
N THR A 19 5.53 -13.14 -0.50
CA THR A 19 6.32 -12.09 -1.16
C THR A 19 6.42 -12.34 -2.66
N GLU A 20 6.62 -13.59 -3.07
CA GLU A 20 6.64 -13.99 -4.47
C GLU A 20 5.28 -13.75 -5.13
N ALA A 21 4.19 -14.20 -4.49
CA ALA A 21 2.82 -13.97 -4.95
C ALA A 21 2.51 -12.47 -5.09
N PHE A 22 2.91 -11.65 -4.12
CA PHE A 22 2.79 -10.20 -4.19
C PHE A 22 3.54 -9.63 -5.39
N SER A 23 4.82 -9.97 -5.55
CA SER A 23 5.65 -9.45 -6.64
C SER A 23 5.12 -9.84 -8.02
N SER A 24 4.63 -11.07 -8.16
CA SER A 24 4.01 -11.59 -9.38
C SER A 24 2.73 -10.83 -9.73
N ARG A 25 1.86 -10.57 -8.74
CA ARG A 25 0.63 -9.77 -8.91
C ARG A 25 0.94 -8.34 -9.34
N VAL A 26 1.94 -7.69 -8.73
CA VAL A 26 2.36 -6.34 -9.13
C VAL A 26 2.88 -6.34 -10.56
N ALA A 27 3.77 -7.27 -10.92
CA ALA A 27 4.32 -7.36 -12.27
C ALA A 27 3.21 -7.60 -13.32
N GLN A 28 2.25 -8.48 -13.01
CA GLN A 28 1.10 -8.74 -13.87
C GLN A 28 0.22 -7.49 -14.04
N GLY A 29 -0.09 -6.78 -12.95
CA GLY A 29 -0.91 -5.56 -13.00
C GLY A 29 -0.26 -4.44 -13.80
N VAL A 30 1.06 -4.25 -13.65
CA VAL A 30 1.84 -3.28 -14.44
C VAL A 30 1.86 -3.68 -15.91
N SER A 31 2.16 -4.95 -16.21
CA SER A 31 2.20 -5.44 -17.59
C SER A 31 0.85 -5.29 -18.30
N SER A 32 -0.27 -5.46 -17.59
CA SER A 32 -1.62 -5.34 -18.14
C SER A 32 -2.01 -3.91 -18.49
N GLN A 33 -1.33 -2.91 -17.91
CA GLN A 33 -1.64 -1.49 -18.09
C GLN A 33 -0.47 -0.71 -18.69
N ILE A 34 0.55 -1.37 -19.24
CA ILE A 34 1.80 -0.74 -19.65
C ILE A 34 1.61 0.37 -20.69
N GLU A 35 0.69 0.18 -21.65
CA GLU A 35 0.37 1.18 -22.66
C GLU A 35 -0.28 2.43 -22.04
N VAL A 36 -1.23 2.24 -21.11
CA VAL A 36 -1.88 3.33 -20.38
C VAL A 36 -0.86 4.09 -19.52
N ILE A 37 0.00 3.37 -18.80
CA ILE A 37 1.08 3.93 -17.98
C ILE A 37 2.03 4.76 -18.85
N SER A 38 2.42 4.24 -20.02
CA SER A 38 3.36 4.91 -20.93
C SER A 38 2.82 6.20 -21.57
N ALA A 39 1.49 6.30 -21.72
CA ALA A 39 0.82 7.46 -22.28
C ALA A 39 0.38 8.49 -21.22
N SER A 40 0.50 8.14 -19.94
CA SER A 40 0.05 8.95 -18.81
C SER A 40 1.07 10.04 -18.46
N ASP A 41 0.59 11.16 -17.93
CA ASP A 41 1.46 12.09 -17.19
C ASP A 41 1.99 11.41 -15.91
N ALA A 42 2.98 12.05 -15.28
CA ALA A 42 3.65 11.48 -14.12
C ALA A 42 2.71 11.21 -12.93
N GLU A 43 1.73 12.09 -12.67
CA GLU A 43 0.81 11.93 -11.56
C GLU A 43 -0.15 10.76 -11.80
N SER A 44 -0.73 10.71 -12.99
CA SER A 44 -1.59 9.60 -13.44
C SER A 44 -0.86 8.27 -13.42
N MET A 45 0.38 8.22 -13.91
CA MET A 45 1.26 7.06 -13.88
C MET A 45 1.48 6.57 -12.43
N TRP A 46 1.80 7.47 -11.51
CA TRP A 46 1.99 7.14 -10.09
C TRP A 46 0.71 6.61 -9.45
N ASN A 47 -0.44 7.20 -9.76
CA ASN A 47 -1.74 6.76 -9.25
C ASN A 47 -2.08 5.34 -9.73
N ILE A 48 -1.81 5.02 -11.00
CA ILE A 48 -1.99 3.67 -11.55
C ILE A 48 -1.09 2.67 -10.82
N HIS A 49 0.21 2.98 -10.67
CA HIS A 49 1.13 2.12 -9.92
C HIS A 49 0.71 1.90 -8.48
N ALA A 50 0.28 2.96 -7.78
CA ALA A 50 -0.20 2.88 -6.41
C ALA A 50 -1.44 1.99 -6.28
N SER A 51 -2.38 2.08 -7.23
CA SER A 51 -3.56 1.21 -7.27
C SER A 51 -3.15 -0.25 -7.46
N ILE A 52 -2.31 -0.55 -8.45
CA ILE A 52 -1.83 -1.92 -8.72
C ILE A 52 -1.18 -2.53 -7.48
N ILE A 53 -0.31 -1.76 -6.81
CA ILE A 53 0.39 -2.22 -5.60
C ILE A 53 -0.62 -2.48 -4.47
N LYS A 54 -1.60 -1.59 -4.29
CA LYS A 54 -2.62 -1.74 -3.26
C LYS A 54 -3.47 -2.99 -3.50
N ASP A 55 -3.91 -3.22 -4.72
CA ASP A 55 -4.71 -4.39 -5.09
C ASP A 55 -3.89 -5.67 -4.91
N ALA A 56 -2.63 -5.67 -5.34
CA ALA A 56 -1.72 -6.80 -5.14
C ALA A 56 -1.49 -7.10 -3.65
N VAL A 57 -1.33 -6.09 -2.79
CA VAL A 57 -1.22 -6.27 -1.33
C VAL A 57 -2.49 -6.91 -0.77
N ILE A 58 -3.67 -6.41 -1.15
CA ILE A 58 -4.95 -6.94 -0.70
C ILE A 58 -5.10 -8.42 -1.06
N ASP A 59 -4.74 -8.76 -2.30
CA ASP A 59 -4.89 -10.11 -2.84
C ASP A 59 -3.88 -11.12 -2.27
N SER A 60 -2.64 -10.70 -2.02
CA SER A 60 -1.55 -11.61 -1.64
C SER A 60 -1.28 -11.66 -0.14
N LEU A 61 -1.44 -10.54 0.57
CA LEU A 61 -1.15 -10.44 2.00
C LEU A 61 -2.43 -10.41 2.87
N GLY A 62 -3.59 -10.26 2.22
CA GLY A 62 -4.89 -10.18 2.85
C GLY A 62 -5.15 -8.83 3.53
N VAL A 63 -6.43 -8.52 3.72
CA VAL A 63 -6.87 -7.40 4.57
C VAL A 63 -7.25 -7.97 5.93
N ALA A 64 -6.48 -7.67 6.97
CA ALA A 64 -7.02 -7.77 8.31
C ALA A 64 -8.06 -6.66 8.47
N ILE A 65 -9.35 -7.02 8.41
CA ILE A 65 -10.44 -6.17 8.89
C ILE A 65 -10.21 -6.04 10.39
N GLY A 66 -9.40 -5.06 10.78
CA GLY A 66 -9.11 -4.79 12.17
C GLY A 66 -10.39 -4.30 12.84
N THR A 67 -10.93 -5.06 13.78
CA THR A 67 -11.84 -4.52 14.79
C THR A 67 -11.09 -3.41 15.50
N SER A 68 -11.42 -2.17 15.12
CA SER A 68 -11.01 -0.95 15.78
C SER A 68 -11.40 -1.06 17.26
N THR A 69 -10.41 -1.14 18.15
CA THR A 69 -10.36 -0.29 19.36
C THR A 69 -9.14 -0.55 20.25
N ILE A 70 -8.44 -1.68 20.15
CA ILE A 70 -7.40 -2.01 21.12
C ILE A 70 -6.21 -2.61 20.40
N LEU A 71 -5.28 -1.79 19.90
CA LEU A 71 -3.86 -2.13 19.60
C LEU A 71 -3.15 -0.95 18.91
N THR A 72 -3.33 0.26 19.44
CA THR A 72 -2.47 1.42 19.16
C THR A 72 -1.06 1.26 19.76
N ALA A 73 -0.78 0.13 20.45
CA ALA A 73 0.45 -0.09 21.19
C ALA A 73 1.58 -0.79 20.41
N ARG A 74 1.33 -1.39 19.23
CA ARG A 74 2.42 -2.00 18.42
C ARG A 74 2.76 -1.18 17.18
N ARG A 75 3.50 -0.15 17.53
CA ARG A 75 4.39 0.77 16.83
C ARG A 75 5.45 0.03 15.98
N GLU A 76 5.05 -0.74 14.96
CA GLU A 76 6.00 -1.55 14.16
C GLU A 76 6.11 -1.13 12.68
N SER A 77 5.36 -0.14 12.21
CA SER A 77 5.55 0.38 10.85
C SER A 77 6.28 1.71 10.90
N TRP A 78 7.59 1.69 10.59
CA TRP A 78 8.44 2.88 10.45
C TRP A 78 7.77 4.01 9.64
N TRP A 79 6.99 3.64 8.63
CA TRP A 79 6.21 4.56 7.79
C TRP A 79 5.12 5.34 8.53
N LEU A 80 4.53 4.77 9.59
CA LEU A 80 3.46 5.40 10.38
C LEU A 80 3.99 6.27 11.53
N CYS A 81 5.30 6.43 11.65
CA CYS A 81 5.92 7.35 12.58
C CYS A 81 5.53 8.79 12.26
N GLU A 82 5.12 9.57 13.28
CA GLU A 82 4.78 10.99 13.15
C GLU A 82 5.90 11.78 12.45
N ASP A 83 7.16 11.51 12.78
CA ASP A 83 8.32 12.17 12.15
C ASP A 83 8.38 11.92 10.64
N VAL A 84 8.03 10.71 10.19
CA VAL A 84 8.03 10.35 8.77
C VAL A 84 6.86 11.04 8.07
N GLN A 85 5.67 11.01 8.67
CA GLN A 85 4.48 11.68 8.15
C GLN A 85 4.67 13.21 8.05
N SER A 86 5.25 13.85 9.07
CA SER A 86 5.56 15.28 9.05
C SER A 86 6.55 15.64 7.94
N LYS A 87 7.58 14.81 7.71
CA LYS A 87 8.54 15.04 6.62
C LYS A 87 7.90 14.90 5.24
N VAL A 88 7.00 13.94 5.06
CA VAL A 88 6.24 13.76 3.82
C VAL A 88 5.34 14.98 3.56
N ALA A 89 4.59 15.43 4.57
CA ALA A 89 3.72 16.59 4.45
C ALA A 89 4.49 17.87 4.08
N VAL A 90 5.66 18.10 4.70
CA VAL A 90 6.54 19.23 4.36
C VAL A 90 7.03 19.15 2.92
N LYS A 91 7.32 17.95 2.40
CA LYS A 91 7.73 17.77 1.01
C LYS A 91 6.58 17.99 0.03
N GLN A 92 5.40 17.45 0.33
CA GLN A 92 4.19 17.64 -0.50
C GLN A 92 3.75 19.10 -0.57
N ALA A 93 4.00 19.90 0.47
CA ALA A 93 3.69 21.33 0.45
C ALA A 93 4.67 22.18 -0.39
N ARG A 94 5.80 21.60 -0.83
CA ARG A 94 6.86 22.29 -1.57
C ARG A 94 6.87 21.98 -3.06
N PHE A 95 6.03 21.04 -3.51
CA PHE A 95 5.85 20.62 -4.89
C PHE A 95 4.36 20.62 -5.23
#